data_AF-A0A0K6H9A2-F1
#
_entry.id   AF-A0A0K6H9A2-F1
#
_cell.length_a   1.000
_cell.length_b   1.000
_cell.length_c   1.000
_cell.angle_alpha   90.00
_cell.angle_beta   90.00
_cell.angle_gamma   90.00
#
_symmetry.space_group_name_H-M   'P 1'
#
loop_
_entity.id
_entity.type
_entity.pdbx_description
1 polymer ?
#
loop_
_entity_poly.entity_id
_entity_poly.type
_entity_poly.pdbx_seq_one_letter_code
_entity_poly.pdbx_strand_id
1 'polypeptide(L)'
;MLAPIPPKRRDGGSSFGKLKKYLTEDVDKETGELLFRGDYLLSDALLSFETAEDEMRGVAAENARCDDPVYHYIIAWQEGERPTREQWEAAAKKTLEDLGFAEHQYLAVVHDDTDHFHAHVMVNRVHPETYKAHYPQFSKRTLDKSMREIEAGQGWKESRGL
;
A
#
# COMPACT_ATOMS: atom_id res chain seq x y z
N MET A 1 8.21 1.63 14.04
CA MET A 1 7.42 1.32 12.85
C MET A 1 6.29 0.37 13.14
N LEU A 2 5.10 0.64 12.62
CA LEU A 2 3.92 -0.23 12.69
C LEU A 2 3.33 -0.43 11.30
N ALA A 3 2.65 -1.57 11.09
CA ALA A 3 1.99 -1.87 9.83
C ALA A 3 0.49 -2.15 9.99
N PRO A 4 -0.35 -1.13 10.30
CA PRO A 4 -1.76 -1.35 10.51
C PRO A 4 -2.46 -1.73 9.19
N ILE A 5 -3.40 -2.66 9.30
CA ILE A 5 -4.34 -2.99 8.23
C ILE A 5 -5.65 -2.27 8.57
N PRO A 6 -6.02 -1.20 7.85
CA PRO A 6 -7.24 -0.46 8.14
C PRO A 6 -8.48 -1.37 8.05
N PRO A 7 -9.50 -1.13 8.89
CA PRO A 7 -10.76 -1.85 8.76
C PRO A 7 -11.39 -1.56 7.40
N LYS A 8 -12.11 -2.53 6.86
CA LYS A 8 -12.90 -2.33 5.65
C LYS A 8 -13.94 -1.23 5.87
N ARG A 9 -14.33 -0.57 4.79
CA ARG A 9 -15.44 0.38 4.80
C ARG A 9 -16.74 -0.30 5.26
N ARG A 10 -17.66 0.49 5.80
CA ARG A 10 -18.98 0.03 6.29
C ARG A 10 -19.82 -0.70 5.24
N ASP A 11 -19.65 -0.39 3.96
CA ASP A 11 -20.34 -1.05 2.85
C ASP A 11 -19.67 -2.38 2.42
N GLY A 12 -18.61 -2.81 3.11
CA GLY A 12 -17.98 -4.12 2.95
C GLY A 12 -17.05 -4.26 1.73
N GLY A 13 -17.22 -3.43 0.71
CA GLY A 13 -16.45 -3.48 -0.54
C GLY A 13 -15.30 -2.48 -0.62
N SER A 14 -14.18 -2.89 -1.21
CA SER A 14 -13.06 -2.01 -1.54
C SER A 14 -13.11 -1.59 -3.02
N SER A 15 -12.38 -0.55 -3.40
CA SER A 15 -12.29 -0.09 -4.79
C SER A 15 -10.94 0.55 -5.04
N PHE A 16 -10.24 0.11 -6.09
CA PHE A 16 -8.95 0.66 -6.49
C PHE A 16 -9.04 2.18 -6.71
N GLY A 17 -10.02 2.64 -7.50
CA GLY A 17 -10.14 4.07 -7.80
C GLY A 17 -10.55 4.92 -6.59
N LYS A 18 -11.49 4.46 -5.75
CA LYS A 18 -11.82 5.19 -4.52
C LYS A 18 -10.63 5.28 -3.56
N LEU A 19 -9.82 4.22 -3.47
CA LEU A 19 -8.63 4.21 -2.62
C LEU A 19 -7.55 5.11 -3.22
N LYS A 20 -7.17 4.95 -4.49
CA LYS A 20 -6.23 5.84 -5.19
C LYS A 20 -6.62 7.31 -4.99
N LYS A 21 -7.88 7.66 -5.27
CA LYS A 21 -8.44 8.99 -5.06
C LYS A 21 -8.20 9.51 -3.64
N TYR A 22 -8.56 8.71 -2.63
CA TYR A 22 -8.36 9.05 -1.22
C TYR A 22 -6.88 9.23 -0.85
N LEU A 23 -5.98 8.46 -1.48
CA LEU A 23 -4.55 8.54 -1.21
C LEU A 23 -3.89 9.74 -1.87
N THR A 24 -4.39 10.20 -3.01
CA THR A 24 -3.62 11.12 -3.87
C THR A 24 -4.27 12.46 -4.10
N GLU A 25 -5.57 12.61 -3.84
CA GLU A 25 -6.23 13.90 -3.97
C GLU A 25 -6.23 14.64 -2.63
N ASP A 26 -5.68 15.85 -2.66
CA ASP A 26 -5.92 16.88 -1.66
C ASP A 26 -6.64 18.07 -2.32
N VAL A 27 -7.29 18.90 -1.52
CA VAL A 27 -7.99 20.10 -2.01
C VAL A 27 -7.34 21.32 -1.39
N ASP A 28 -6.87 22.22 -2.26
CA ASP A 28 -6.41 23.54 -1.81
C ASP A 28 -7.58 24.28 -1.16
N LYS A 29 -7.39 24.71 0.10
CA LYS A 29 -8.46 25.32 0.91
C LYS A 29 -8.86 26.72 0.45
N GLU A 30 -8.00 27.39 -0.32
CA GLU A 30 -8.23 28.75 -0.82
C GLU A 30 -8.76 28.75 -2.25
N THR A 31 -8.19 27.91 -3.13
CA THR A 31 -8.55 27.88 -4.56
C THR A 31 -9.60 26.82 -4.90
N GLY A 32 -9.72 25.78 -4.06
CA GLY A 32 -10.55 24.61 -4.35
C GLY A 32 -9.97 23.68 -5.42
N GLU A 33 -8.71 23.89 -5.84
CA GLU A 33 -8.05 23.05 -6.83
C GLU A 33 -7.65 21.69 -6.25
N LEU A 34 -7.69 20.65 -7.09
CA LEU A 34 -7.21 19.32 -6.74
C LEU A 34 -5.68 19.28 -6.85
N LEU A 35 -5.02 18.93 -5.76
CA LEU A 35 -3.57 18.77 -5.68
C LEU A 35 -3.22 17.28 -5.58
N PHE A 36 -2.11 16.91 -6.22
CA PHE A 36 -1.51 15.61 -6.02
C PHE A 36 -0.77 15.58 -4.68
N ARG A 37 -1.12 14.61 -3.83
CA ARG A 37 -0.58 14.48 -2.47
C ARG A 37 0.41 13.31 -2.39
N GLY A 38 1.65 13.64 -2.04
CA GLY A 38 2.69 12.66 -1.71
C GLY A 38 3.64 12.30 -2.85
N ASP A 39 4.51 11.32 -2.60
CA ASP A 39 5.30 10.62 -3.62
C ASP A 39 4.74 9.20 -3.77
N TYR A 40 5.05 8.52 -4.87
CA TYR A 40 4.48 7.21 -5.16
C TYR A 40 5.47 6.22 -5.76
N LEU A 41 5.15 4.94 -5.60
CA LEU A 41 5.84 3.80 -6.18
C LEU A 41 4.81 2.89 -6.87
N LEU A 42 5.10 2.49 -8.09
CA LEU A 42 4.31 1.53 -8.86
C LEU A 42 5.07 0.20 -8.98
N SER A 43 4.32 -0.89 -9.08
CA SER A 43 4.86 -2.17 -9.57
C SER A 43 5.17 -2.09 -11.06
N ASP A 44 6.12 -2.91 -11.54
CA ASP A 44 6.42 -3.05 -12.97
C ASP A 44 5.24 -3.62 -13.79
N ALA A 45 4.24 -4.22 -13.13
CA ALA A 45 2.99 -4.71 -13.73
C ALA A 45 1.92 -3.62 -13.97
N LEU A 46 2.29 -2.34 -13.81
CA LEU A 46 1.45 -1.17 -14.11
C LEU A 46 2.17 -0.27 -15.10
N LEU A 47 1.43 0.26 -16.08
CA LEU A 47 1.99 1.13 -17.11
C LEU A 47 2.21 2.56 -16.62
N SER A 48 1.25 3.10 -15.86
CA SER A 48 1.38 4.45 -15.30
C SER A 48 0.52 4.65 -14.06
N PHE A 49 0.78 5.73 -13.33
CA PHE A 49 -0.01 6.10 -12.16
C PHE A 49 -1.45 6.42 -12.55
N GLU A 50 -1.65 7.12 -13.67
CA GLU A 50 -2.95 7.56 -14.19
C GLU A 50 -3.85 6.36 -14.49
N THR A 51 -3.33 5.33 -15.18
CA THR A 51 -4.08 4.16 -15.62
C THR A 51 -4.13 3.02 -14.60
N ALA A 52 -3.37 3.12 -13.50
CA ALA A 52 -3.23 2.04 -12.51
C ALA A 52 -4.57 1.46 -12.01
N GLU A 53 -5.58 2.29 -11.78
CA GLU A 53 -6.89 1.81 -11.29
C GLU A 53 -7.64 0.94 -12.32
N ASP A 54 -7.55 1.31 -13.59
CA ASP A 54 -8.23 0.63 -14.69
C ASP A 54 -7.49 -0.67 -15.02
N GLU A 55 -6.16 -0.64 -15.00
CA GLU A 55 -5.32 -1.83 -15.17
C GLU A 55 -5.55 -2.86 -14.06
N MET A 56 -5.56 -2.42 -12.79
CA MET A 56 -5.85 -3.31 -11.65
C MET A 56 -7.26 -3.88 -11.72
N ARG A 57 -8.25 -3.05 -12.12
CA ARG A 57 -9.63 -3.51 -12.31
C ARG A 57 -9.73 -4.53 -13.45
N GLY A 58 -9.01 -4.31 -14.56
CA GLY A 58 -8.95 -5.23 -15.69
C GLY A 58 -8.45 -6.60 -15.28
N VAL A 59 -7.29 -6.66 -14.61
CA VAL A 59 -6.74 -7.93 -14.08
C VAL A 59 -7.68 -8.58 -13.07
N ALA A 60 -8.27 -7.80 -12.16
CA ALA A 60 -9.19 -8.35 -11.17
C ALA A 60 -10.44 -8.98 -11.81
N ALA A 61 -10.92 -8.42 -12.93
CA ALA A 61 -12.10 -8.91 -13.64
C ALA A 61 -11.91 -10.31 -14.25
N GLU A 62 -10.66 -10.72 -14.52
CA GLU A 62 -10.33 -12.07 -15.00
C GLU A 62 -10.57 -13.15 -13.93
N ASN A 63 -10.83 -12.77 -12.68
CA ASN A 63 -11.23 -13.68 -11.61
C ASN A 63 -12.56 -13.30 -10.96
N ALA A 64 -13.66 -13.75 -11.58
CA ALA A 64 -15.02 -13.53 -11.07
C ALA A 64 -15.32 -14.14 -9.69
N ARG A 65 -14.44 -14.96 -9.12
CA ARG A 65 -14.58 -15.53 -7.76
C ARG A 65 -13.94 -14.65 -6.68
N CYS A 66 -13.18 -13.62 -7.08
CA CYS A 66 -12.52 -12.71 -6.15
C CYS A 66 -13.41 -11.48 -5.92
N ASP A 67 -14.31 -11.55 -4.93
CA ASP A 67 -15.28 -10.48 -4.65
C ASP A 67 -14.64 -9.17 -4.17
N ASP A 68 -13.45 -9.25 -3.53
CA ASP A 68 -12.72 -8.09 -3.02
C ASP A 68 -11.23 -8.21 -3.37
N PRO A 69 -10.81 -7.70 -4.55
CA PRO A 69 -9.45 -7.83 -5.03
C PRO A 69 -8.48 -6.84 -4.38
N VAL A 70 -8.95 -5.84 -3.64
CA VAL A 70 -8.06 -4.86 -3.01
C VAL A 70 -7.52 -5.43 -1.70
N TYR A 71 -6.21 -5.33 -1.51
CA TYR A 71 -5.59 -5.46 -0.20
C TYR A 71 -4.83 -4.16 0.11
N HIS A 72 -5.08 -3.61 1.30
CA HIS A 72 -4.54 -2.32 1.72
C HIS A 72 -3.97 -2.43 3.13
N TYR A 73 -2.76 -1.94 3.31
CA TYR A 73 -2.13 -1.75 4.60
C TYR A 73 -1.30 -0.47 4.58
N ILE A 74 -0.87 -0.03 5.74
CA ILE A 74 -0.04 1.16 5.91
C ILE A 74 1.27 0.72 6.53
N ILE A 75 2.39 1.34 6.16
CA ILE A 75 3.66 1.28 6.87
C ILE A 75 3.85 2.65 7.51
N ALA A 76 3.91 2.72 8.84
CA ALA A 76 4.04 3.98 9.57
C ALA A 76 5.33 3.98 10.39
N TRP A 77 6.18 4.97 10.18
CA TRP A 77 7.41 5.18 10.94
C TRP A 77 7.11 5.83 12.29
N GLN A 78 8.05 5.76 13.25
CA GLN A 78 7.83 6.44 14.54
C GLN A 78 7.80 7.96 14.35
N GLU A 79 7.25 8.67 15.33
CA GLU A 79 7.22 10.13 15.32
C GLU A 79 8.65 10.69 15.18
N GLY A 80 8.83 11.64 14.28
CA GLY A 80 10.14 12.23 13.96
C GLY A 80 11.05 11.38 13.05
N GLU A 81 10.71 10.12 12.75
CA GLU A 81 11.43 9.33 11.75
C GLU A 81 10.91 9.72 10.34
N ARG A 82 11.83 10.11 9.46
CA ARG A 82 11.56 10.49 8.06
C ARG A 82 12.47 9.68 7.13
N PRO A 83 11.98 8.54 6.60
CA PRO A 83 12.79 7.71 5.70
C PRO A 83 13.07 8.45 4.38
N THR A 84 14.22 8.17 3.78
CA THR A 84 14.48 8.57 2.40
C THR A 84 13.61 7.78 1.42
N ARG A 85 13.60 8.19 0.15
CA ARG A 85 12.87 7.49 -0.91
C ARG A 85 13.26 6.01 -0.99
N GLU A 86 14.55 5.76 -1.00
CA GLU A 86 15.11 4.41 -1.08
C GLU A 86 14.68 3.55 0.11
N GLN A 87 14.60 4.14 1.31
CA GLN A 87 14.24 3.44 2.53
C GLN A 87 12.77 3.03 2.56
N TRP A 88 11.84 3.94 2.20
CA TRP A 88 10.42 3.60 2.20
C TRP A 88 10.03 2.71 1.02
N GLU A 89 10.66 2.87 -0.15
CA GLU A 89 10.46 1.95 -1.28
C GLU A 89 10.94 0.54 -0.95
N ALA A 90 12.11 0.41 -0.30
CA ALA A 90 12.61 -0.89 0.16
C ALA A 90 11.69 -1.52 1.20
N ALA A 91 11.14 -0.72 2.12
CA ALA A 91 10.16 -1.19 3.10
C ALA A 91 8.88 -1.72 2.43
N ALA A 92 8.33 -0.97 1.46
CA ALA A 92 7.17 -1.38 0.69
C ALA A 92 7.44 -2.70 -0.05
N LYS A 93 8.53 -2.78 -0.82
CA LYS A 93 8.92 -3.98 -1.58
C LYS A 93 9.12 -5.19 -0.67
N LYS A 94 9.81 -5.04 0.45
CA LYS A 94 10.01 -6.12 1.43
C LYS A 94 8.69 -6.63 2.00
N THR A 95 7.77 -5.74 2.39
CA THR A 95 6.46 -6.18 2.92
C THR A 95 5.62 -6.89 1.86
N LEU A 96 5.68 -6.46 0.60
CA LEU A 96 5.01 -7.14 -0.52
C LEU A 96 5.60 -8.53 -0.74
N GLU A 97 6.93 -8.68 -0.71
CA GLU A 97 7.61 -9.97 -0.82
C GLU A 97 7.22 -10.91 0.33
N ASP A 98 7.31 -10.45 1.58
CA ASP A 98 6.99 -11.26 2.76
C ASP A 98 5.51 -11.72 2.78
N LEU A 99 4.61 -10.90 2.20
CA LEU A 99 3.19 -11.24 2.04
C LEU A 99 2.91 -12.14 0.83
N GLY A 100 3.88 -12.39 -0.05
CA GLY A 100 3.71 -13.18 -1.27
C GLY A 100 3.05 -12.42 -2.42
N PHE A 101 3.26 -11.10 -2.49
CA PHE A 101 2.73 -10.19 -3.50
C PHE A 101 3.81 -9.60 -4.43
N ALA A 102 5.03 -10.15 -4.44
CA ALA A 102 6.16 -9.59 -5.21
C ALA A 102 5.85 -9.37 -6.70
N GLU A 103 5.06 -10.27 -7.30
CA GLU A 103 4.70 -10.25 -8.73
C GLU A 103 3.28 -9.68 -8.98
N HIS A 104 2.65 -9.12 -7.96
CA HIS A 104 1.31 -8.55 -8.07
C HIS A 104 1.36 -7.05 -8.42
N GLN A 105 0.29 -6.55 -9.03
CA GLN A 105 0.12 -5.12 -9.25
C GLN A 105 -0.03 -4.40 -7.92
N TYR A 106 0.79 -3.38 -7.67
CA TYR A 106 0.69 -2.55 -6.47
C TYR A 106 0.97 -1.07 -6.76
N LEU A 107 0.36 -0.21 -5.95
CA LEU A 107 0.61 1.22 -5.87
C LEU A 107 0.85 1.56 -4.39
N ALA A 108 1.99 2.15 -4.09
CA ALA A 108 2.26 2.74 -2.79
C ALA A 108 2.30 4.26 -2.89
N VAL A 109 1.70 4.95 -1.92
CA VAL A 109 1.68 6.42 -1.82
C VAL A 109 2.13 6.81 -0.42
N VAL A 110 3.07 7.75 -0.32
CA VAL A 110 3.61 8.22 0.96
C VAL A 110 3.08 9.59 1.34
N HIS A 111 2.81 9.79 2.63
CA HIS A 111 2.39 11.04 3.22
C HIS A 111 3.30 11.44 4.36
N ASP A 112 3.57 12.75 4.46
CA ASP A 112 4.35 13.38 5.52
C ASP A 112 3.63 14.61 6.11
N ASP A 113 2.32 14.55 6.19
CA ASP A 113 1.46 15.66 6.60
C ASP A 113 0.76 15.41 7.93
N THR A 114 1.17 14.36 8.64
CA THR A 114 0.79 14.06 10.02
C THR A 114 2.05 13.83 10.86
N ASP A 115 1.89 13.55 12.15
CA ASP A 115 3.02 13.32 13.07
C ASP A 115 3.95 12.19 12.57
N HIS A 116 3.36 11.18 11.92
CA HIS A 116 4.05 10.02 11.38
C HIS A 116 4.18 10.08 9.86
N PHE A 117 5.40 9.91 9.35
CA PHE A 117 5.59 9.54 7.95
C PHE A 117 4.98 8.16 7.71
N HIS A 118 4.16 8.02 6.68
CA HIS A 118 3.48 6.75 6.41
C HIS A 118 3.28 6.48 4.92
N ALA A 119 3.40 5.21 4.55
CA ALA A 119 3.18 4.70 3.21
C ALA A 119 1.90 3.86 3.17
N HIS A 120 0.91 4.27 2.38
CA HIS A 120 -0.23 3.43 2.05
C HIS A 120 0.16 2.48 0.92
N VAL A 121 0.03 1.17 1.14
CA VAL A 121 0.31 0.15 0.12
C VAL A 121 -1.00 -0.51 -0.31
N MET A 122 -1.40 -0.26 -1.55
CA MET A 122 -2.53 -0.90 -2.22
C MET A 122 -2.02 -1.96 -3.18
N VAL A 123 -2.50 -3.20 -3.06
CA VAL A 123 -2.13 -4.31 -3.94
C VAL A 123 -3.37 -5.03 -4.45
N ASN A 124 -3.31 -5.48 -5.71
CA ASN A 124 -4.31 -6.36 -6.30
C ASN A 124 -4.06 -7.81 -5.85
N ARG A 125 -5.02 -8.43 -5.18
CA ARG A 125 -4.95 -9.83 -4.78
C ARG A 125 -4.94 -10.78 -5.96
N VAL A 126 -5.46 -10.37 -7.12
CA VAL A 126 -5.46 -11.18 -8.33
C VAL A 126 -4.11 -11.00 -9.03
N HIS A 127 -3.42 -12.11 -9.26
CA HIS A 127 -2.13 -12.12 -9.94
C HIS A 127 -2.29 -11.72 -11.42
N PRO A 128 -1.46 -10.83 -11.97
CA PRO A 128 -1.62 -10.30 -13.34
C PRO A 128 -1.48 -11.35 -14.45
N GLU A 129 -0.66 -12.37 -14.26
CA GLU A 129 -0.50 -13.44 -15.26
C GLU A 129 -1.38 -14.69 -15.02
N THR A 130 -1.49 -15.15 -13.77
CA THR A 130 -2.21 -16.41 -13.47
C THR A 130 -3.69 -16.22 -13.19
N TYR A 131 -4.11 -14.97 -12.96
CA TYR A 131 -5.46 -14.58 -12.52
C TYR A 131 -5.94 -15.29 -11.25
N LYS A 132 -5.03 -15.90 -10.48
CA LYS A 132 -5.36 -16.50 -9.19
C LYS A 132 -5.36 -15.42 -8.11
N ALA A 133 -6.35 -15.49 -7.22
CA ALA A 133 -6.41 -14.62 -6.06
C ALA A 133 -5.52 -15.16 -4.93
N HIS A 134 -4.68 -14.30 -4.36
CA HIS A 134 -3.84 -14.60 -3.21
C HIS A 134 -4.39 -13.96 -1.93
N TYR A 135 -4.34 -14.74 -0.85
CA TYR A 135 -4.85 -14.36 0.47
C TYR A 135 -3.76 -14.68 1.50
N PRO A 136 -2.92 -13.72 1.90
CA PRO A 136 -1.83 -13.97 2.83
C PRO A 136 -2.38 -14.44 4.19
N GLN A 137 -1.97 -15.64 4.59
CA GLN A 137 -2.26 -16.15 5.93
C GLN A 137 -1.44 -15.38 6.96
N PHE A 138 -2.03 -15.14 8.14
CA PHE A 138 -1.37 -14.44 9.26
C PHE A 138 -0.77 -13.08 8.90
N SER A 139 -1.35 -12.36 7.93
CA SER A 139 -0.77 -11.15 7.36
C SER A 139 -0.34 -10.10 8.39
N LYS A 140 -1.09 -9.94 9.49
CA LYS A 140 -0.71 -9.06 10.61
C LYS A 140 0.62 -9.45 11.26
N ARG A 141 0.84 -10.75 11.51
CA ARG A 141 2.08 -11.26 12.09
C ARG A 141 3.24 -11.19 11.10
N THR A 142 2.96 -11.46 9.83
CA THR A 142 3.94 -11.30 8.74
C THR A 142 4.41 -9.86 8.66
N LEU A 143 3.49 -8.91 8.60
CA LEU A 143 3.80 -7.48 8.57
C LEU A 143 4.55 -7.03 9.82
N ASP A 144 4.14 -7.46 11.01
CA ASP A 144 4.83 -7.12 12.26
C ASP A 144 6.30 -7.59 12.24
N LYS A 145 6.53 -8.84 11.83
CA LYS A 145 7.88 -9.39 11.61
C LYS A 145 8.67 -8.55 10.60
N SER A 146 8.07 -8.20 9.46
CA SER A 146 8.72 -7.33 8.47
C SER A 146 9.13 -5.99 9.06
N MET A 147 8.30 -5.39 9.92
CA MET A 147 8.64 -4.12 10.58
C MET A 147 9.88 -4.27 11.47
N ARG A 148 9.98 -5.35 12.25
CA ARG A 148 11.17 -5.62 13.09
C ARG A 148 12.43 -5.74 12.23
N GLU A 149 12.34 -6.47 11.12
CA GLU A 149 13.47 -6.69 10.21
C GLU A 149 13.89 -5.40 9.48
N ILE A 150 12.92 -4.57 9.07
CA ILE A 150 13.19 -3.27 8.43
C ILE A 150 13.82 -2.31 9.43
N GLU A 151 13.32 -2.24 10.65
CA GLU A 151 13.91 -1.39 11.69
C GLU A 151 15.36 -1.79 11.98
N ALA A 152 15.63 -3.09 12.17
CA ALA A 152 16.98 -3.59 12.38
C ALA A 152 17.90 -3.34 11.17
N GLY A 153 17.39 -3.54 9.95
CA GLY A 153 18.16 -3.39 8.71
C GLY A 153 18.45 -1.95 8.31
N GLN A 154 17.57 -1.01 8.66
CA GLN A 154 17.70 0.41 8.31
C GLN A 154 18.11 1.31 9.49
N GLY A 155 18.26 0.74 10.70
CA GLY A 155 18.69 1.48 11.90
C GLY A 155 17.59 2.30 12.56
N TRP A 156 16.32 1.94 12.37
CA TRP A 156 15.19 2.61 13.02
C TRP A 156 14.99 2.16 14.46
N LYS A 157 14.31 2.98 15.25
CA LYS A 157 13.97 2.62 16.62
C LYS A 157 12.95 1.50 16.62
N GLU A 158 13.18 0.51 17.48
CA GLU A 158 12.25 -0.59 17.67
C GLU A 158 10.91 -0.10 18.29
N SER A 159 9.78 -0.46 17.69
CA SER A 159 8.44 -0.24 18.24
C SER A 159 7.92 -1.44 19.05
N ARG A 160 6.91 -1.22 19.90
CA ARG A 160 6.18 -2.32 20.52
C ARG A 160 5.20 -2.87 19.49
N GLY A 161 5.63 -3.92 18.78
CA GLY A 161 4.84 -4.67 17.81
C GLY A 161 3.71 -5.49 18.45
N LEU A 162 3.15 -6.40 17.67
CA LEU A 162 2.08 -7.34 18.03
C LEU A 162 2.47 -8.39 19.07
#